data_AF-A0A2U2X4H6-F1
#
_entry.id   AF-A0A2U2X4H6-F1
#
_cell.length_a   1.000
_cell.length_b   1.000
_cell.length_c   1.000
_cell.angle_alpha   90.00
_cell.angle_beta   90.00
_cell.angle_gamma   90.00
#
_symmetry.space_group_name_H-M   'P 1'
#
loop_
_entity.id
_entity.type
_entity.pdbx_description
1 polymer ?
#
loop_
_entity_poly.entity_id
_entity_poly.type
_entity_poly.pdbx_seq_one_letter_code
_entity_poly.pdbx_strand_id
1 'polypeptide(L)'
;MNKFLFPILAVILGFVLAFFTKKQKTWNTKLLLSFSGAFLLALTLFELLPEVYSHLDTKMTGLFIMCGILLQIVLELFSKGAEHGHVHIHKDETAFPWLLFISLCIHSFLEGFSIHDHNDMVYGVLVHKIPIATLITMFLLQSSYTKIQVGSFLLVFALMTPFGTWISHTSSFLADYAHMINAVVIGIFFHISTTILFESGEGHKFNLSKFVSIILGVGVAYLI
;
A
#
# COMPACT_ATOMS: atom_id res chain seq x y z
N MET A 1 17.00 -10.86 -7.82
CA MET A 1 17.78 -9.81 -7.12
C MET A 1 17.21 -8.39 -7.31
N ASN A 2 16.79 -7.98 -8.52
CA ASN A 2 16.26 -6.62 -8.76
C ASN A 2 14.90 -6.32 -8.07
N LYS A 3 14.06 -7.35 -7.84
CA LYS A 3 12.71 -7.20 -7.24
C LYS A 3 12.72 -6.59 -5.82
N PHE A 4 13.81 -6.76 -5.06
CA PHE A 4 13.97 -6.17 -3.72
C PHE A 4 14.23 -4.66 -3.73
N LEU A 5 14.76 -4.11 -4.83
CA LEU A 5 15.09 -2.69 -4.93
C LEU A 5 13.87 -1.83 -5.27
N PHE A 6 12.88 -2.41 -5.97
CA PHE A 6 11.70 -1.70 -6.45
C PHE A 6 10.88 -1.05 -5.33
N PRO A 7 10.57 -1.73 -4.21
CA PRO A 7 9.87 -1.10 -3.09
C PRO A 7 10.67 0.04 -2.42
N ILE A 8 12.00 -0.08 -2.40
CA ILE A 8 12.87 0.98 -1.84
C ILE A 8 12.85 2.20 -2.76
N LEU A 9 12.99 1.98 -4.07
CA LEU A 9 12.90 3.04 -5.08
C LEU A 9 11.55 3.73 -5.05
N ALA A 10 10.45 2.99 -4.87
CA ALA A 10 9.12 3.56 -4.73
C ALA A 10 9.01 4.56 -3.56
N VAL A 11 9.60 4.24 -2.41
CA VAL A 11 9.62 5.15 -1.25
C VAL A 11 10.50 6.37 -1.51
N ILE A 12 11.65 6.20 -2.14
CA ILE A 12 12.53 7.32 -2.54
C ILE A 12 11.80 8.24 -3.52
N LEU A 13 11.13 7.69 -4.54
CA LEU A 13 10.34 8.45 -5.50
C LEU A 13 9.20 9.21 -4.81
N GLY A 14 8.48 8.56 -3.89
CA GLY A 14 7.44 9.21 -3.10
C GLY A 14 7.98 10.37 -2.25
N PHE A 15 9.15 10.20 -1.62
CA PHE A 15 9.82 11.28 -0.88
C PHE A 15 10.18 12.46 -1.78
N VAL A 16 10.79 12.19 -2.94
CA VAL A 16 11.18 13.22 -3.92
C VAL A 16 9.94 13.97 -4.42
N LEU A 17 8.89 13.24 -4.79
CA LEU A 17 7.61 13.82 -5.21
C LEU A 17 7.02 14.71 -4.12
N ALA A 18 6.97 14.25 -2.87
CA ALA A 18 6.47 15.04 -1.75
C ALA A 18 7.29 16.33 -1.55
N PHE A 19 8.62 16.24 -1.65
CA PHE A 19 9.49 17.40 -1.47
C PHE A 19 9.24 18.51 -2.50
N PHE A 20 9.01 18.15 -3.77
CA PHE A 20 8.70 19.10 -4.84
C PHE A 20 7.25 19.58 -4.81
N THR A 21 6.31 18.72 -4.42
CA THR A 21 4.86 19.03 -4.45
C THR A 21 4.36 19.71 -3.18
N LYS A 22 5.12 19.71 -2.07
CA LYS A 22 4.70 20.32 -0.79
C LYS A 22 4.22 21.78 -0.86
N LYS A 23 4.65 22.54 -1.89
CA LYS A 23 4.27 23.95 -2.09
C LYS A 23 3.11 24.14 -3.08
N GLN A 24 2.73 23.09 -3.80
CA GLN A 24 1.72 23.17 -4.86
C GLN A 24 0.34 22.82 -4.33
N LYS A 25 -0.54 23.82 -4.30
CA LYS A 25 -1.93 23.69 -3.82
C LYS A 25 -2.81 22.82 -4.75
N THR A 26 -2.35 22.52 -5.96
CA THR A 26 -3.12 21.93 -7.07
C THR A 26 -2.67 20.51 -7.46
N TRP A 27 -1.69 19.92 -6.77
CA TRP A 27 -1.26 18.56 -7.12
C TRP A 27 -2.38 17.57 -6.81
N ASN A 28 -2.93 16.95 -7.85
CA ASN A 28 -4.10 16.10 -7.74
C ASN A 28 -3.70 14.69 -7.27
N THR A 29 -3.18 14.59 -6.03
CA THR A 29 -2.83 13.31 -5.37
C THR A 29 -3.97 12.31 -5.48
N LYS A 30 -5.22 12.78 -5.48
CA LYS A 30 -6.44 11.97 -5.66
C LYS A 30 -6.46 11.16 -6.96
N LEU A 31 -5.94 11.69 -8.08
CA LEU A 31 -5.89 10.95 -9.35
C LEU A 31 -4.80 9.88 -9.31
N LEU A 32 -3.64 10.20 -8.75
CA LEU A 32 -2.54 9.25 -8.55
C LEU A 32 -2.97 8.11 -7.62
N LEU A 33 -3.64 8.43 -6.51
CA LEU A 33 -4.25 7.46 -5.60
C LEU A 33 -5.28 6.59 -6.34
N SER A 34 -6.19 7.19 -7.12
CA SER A 34 -7.23 6.43 -7.84
C SER A 34 -6.64 5.49 -8.90
N PHE A 35 -5.62 5.92 -9.65
CA PHE A 35 -4.88 5.06 -10.58
C PHE A 35 -4.23 3.90 -9.83
N SER A 36 -3.48 4.24 -8.78
CA SER A 36 -2.68 3.31 -7.99
C SER A 36 -3.54 2.26 -7.29
N GLY A 37 -4.65 2.65 -6.67
CA GLY A 37 -5.63 1.74 -6.07
C GLY A 37 -6.33 0.86 -7.11
N ALA A 38 -6.70 1.40 -8.27
CA ALA A 38 -7.29 0.60 -9.34
C ALA A 38 -6.31 -0.44 -9.91
N PHE A 39 -5.05 -0.04 -10.12
CA PHE A 39 -3.98 -0.90 -10.60
C PHE A 39 -3.67 -2.04 -9.60
N LEU A 40 -3.56 -1.71 -8.30
CA LEU A 40 -3.36 -2.71 -7.25
C LEU A 40 -4.54 -3.69 -7.16
N LEU A 41 -5.77 -3.19 -7.18
CA LEU A 41 -6.98 -4.02 -7.17
C LEU A 41 -7.02 -4.96 -8.37
N ALA A 42 -6.73 -4.45 -9.57
CA ALA A 42 -6.75 -5.24 -10.79
C ALA A 42 -5.72 -6.37 -10.75
N LEU A 43 -4.46 -6.11 -10.38
CA LEU A 43 -3.46 -7.17 -10.20
C LEU A 43 -3.85 -8.18 -9.12
N THR A 44 -4.45 -7.71 -8.02
CA THR A 44 -4.96 -8.61 -6.98
C THR A 44 -6.02 -9.56 -7.55
N LEU A 45 -6.90 -9.06 -8.43
CA LEU A 45 -7.96 -9.86 -9.05
C LEU A 45 -7.48 -10.77 -10.18
N PHE A 46 -6.49 -10.34 -10.98
CA PHE A 46 -6.01 -11.09 -12.14
C PHE A 46 -4.94 -12.12 -11.78
N GLU A 47 -4.06 -11.80 -10.82
CA GLU A 47 -2.91 -12.63 -10.48
C GLU A 47 -3.13 -13.40 -9.18
N LEU A 48 -3.30 -12.68 -8.06
CA LEU A 48 -3.26 -13.29 -6.73
C LEU A 48 -4.52 -14.10 -6.40
N LEU A 49 -5.70 -13.55 -6.71
CA LEU A 49 -6.98 -14.17 -6.35
C LEU A 49 -7.16 -15.53 -7.00
N PRO A 50 -6.97 -15.71 -8.33
CA PRO A 50 -7.12 -17.02 -8.96
C PRO A 50 -6.13 -18.04 -8.39
N GLU A 51 -4.89 -17.61 -8.11
CA GLU A 51 -3.84 -18.47 -7.59
C GLU A 51 -4.15 -19.01 -6.19
N VAL A 52 -4.67 -18.21 -5.26
CA VAL A 52 -5.02 -18.74 -3.93
C VAL A 52 -6.22 -19.69 -3.98
N TYR A 53 -7.20 -19.43 -4.84
CA TYR A 53 -8.37 -20.30 -5.00
C TYR A 53 -8.04 -21.62 -5.71
N SER A 54 -6.96 -21.70 -6.48
CA SER A 54 -6.52 -22.96 -7.09
C SER A 54 -5.74 -23.86 -6.12
N HIS A 55 -5.22 -23.32 -5.03
CA HIS A 55 -4.34 -24.04 -4.09
C HIS A 55 -4.98 -24.31 -2.72
N LEU A 56 -6.03 -23.59 -2.35
CA LEU A 56 -6.70 -23.70 -1.05
C LEU A 56 -8.16 -24.12 -1.21
N ASP A 57 -8.74 -24.66 -0.14
CA ASP A 57 -10.19 -24.83 -0.06
C ASP A 57 -10.90 -23.47 -0.23
N THR A 58 -11.98 -23.45 -1.01
CA THR A 58 -12.72 -22.23 -1.36
C THR A 58 -13.23 -21.46 -0.14
N LYS A 59 -13.75 -22.15 0.88
CA LYS A 59 -14.29 -21.52 2.08
C LYS A 59 -13.17 -21.00 2.98
N MET A 60 -12.09 -21.77 3.12
CA MET A 60 -10.89 -21.33 3.86
C MET A 60 -10.22 -20.13 3.20
N THR A 61 -10.14 -20.10 1.87
CA THR A 61 -9.61 -18.96 1.11
C THR A 61 -10.40 -17.69 1.43
N GLY A 62 -11.73 -17.75 1.34
CA GLY A 62 -12.60 -16.63 1.68
C GLY A 62 -12.45 -16.18 3.13
N LEU A 63 -12.23 -17.12 4.07
CA LEU A 63 -11.99 -16.80 5.47
C LEU A 63 -10.68 -16.02 5.66
N PHE A 64 -9.57 -16.46 5.04
CA PHE A 64 -8.29 -15.77 5.16
C PHE A 64 -8.30 -14.38 4.51
N ILE A 65 -8.99 -14.23 3.37
CA ILE A 65 -9.23 -12.91 2.77
C ILE A 65 -10.00 -12.01 3.74
N MET A 66 -11.05 -12.52 4.38
CA MET A 66 -11.79 -11.77 5.40
C MET A 66 -10.91 -11.38 6.59
N CYS A 67 -10.06 -12.29 7.06
CA CYS A 67 -9.09 -11.98 8.12
C CYS A 67 -8.14 -10.85 7.69
N GLY A 68 -7.69 -10.84 6.44
CA GLY A 68 -6.87 -9.76 5.88
C GLY A 68 -7.57 -8.41 5.88
N ILE A 69 -8.84 -8.36 5.47
CA ILE A 69 -9.66 -7.14 5.52
C ILE A 69 -9.77 -6.64 6.97
N LEU A 70 -10.15 -7.52 7.90
CA LEU A 70 -10.30 -7.16 9.31
C LEU A 70 -8.98 -6.69 9.93
N LEU A 71 -7.88 -7.35 9.60
CA LEU A 71 -6.54 -6.94 10.04
C LEU A 71 -6.21 -5.54 9.52
N GLN A 72 -6.47 -5.26 8.24
CA GLN A 72 -6.19 -3.95 7.68
C GLN A 72 -7.07 -2.85 8.29
N ILE A 73 -8.34 -3.13 8.59
CA ILE A 73 -9.21 -2.19 9.33
C ILE A 73 -8.58 -1.83 10.69
N VAL A 74 -8.06 -2.82 11.42
CA VAL A 74 -7.37 -2.57 12.70
C VAL A 74 -6.12 -1.72 12.51
N LEU A 75 -5.31 -2.02 11.49
CA LEU A 75 -4.13 -1.22 11.17
C LEU A 75 -4.51 0.22 10.79
N GLU A 76 -5.59 0.41 10.04
CA GLU A 76 -6.08 1.73 9.62
C GLU A 76 -6.50 2.59 10.81
N LEU A 77 -7.17 2.00 11.82
CA LEU A 77 -7.52 2.69 13.06
C LEU A 77 -6.28 3.32 13.74
N PHE A 78 -5.14 2.62 13.70
CA PHE A 78 -3.88 3.11 14.24
C PHE A 78 -3.14 4.07 13.29
N SER A 79 -3.31 3.92 11.97
CA SER A 79 -2.70 4.80 10.97
C SER A 79 -3.47 6.11 10.75
N LYS A 80 -4.68 6.24 11.32
CA LYS A 80 -5.60 7.37 11.12
C LYS A 80 -5.83 7.65 9.62
N GLY A 81 -5.82 6.62 8.78
CA GLY A 81 -6.02 6.75 7.33
C GLY A 81 -4.85 7.40 6.56
N ALA A 82 -3.63 7.35 7.09
CA ALA A 82 -2.46 7.92 6.41
C ALA A 82 -2.15 7.29 5.04
N GLU A 83 -2.53 6.03 4.86
CA GLU A 83 -2.37 5.25 3.64
C GLU A 83 -3.27 5.71 2.48
N HIS A 84 -4.36 6.41 2.77
CA HIS A 84 -5.29 6.89 1.75
C HIS A 84 -5.50 8.41 1.77
N GLY A 85 -4.81 9.12 2.67
CA GLY A 85 -4.62 10.57 2.63
C GLY A 85 -5.40 11.37 3.66
N HIS A 86 -5.99 10.73 4.66
CA HIS A 86 -6.87 11.33 5.68
C HIS A 86 -6.14 11.79 6.96
N VAL A 87 -4.89 12.27 6.88
CA VAL A 87 -4.17 12.69 8.09
C VAL A 87 -4.52 14.11 8.51
N HIS A 88 -5.19 14.25 9.66
CA HIS A 88 -5.38 15.55 10.31
C HIS A 88 -4.07 16.01 10.97
N ILE A 89 -3.53 17.13 10.50
CA ILE A 89 -2.32 17.74 11.06
C ILE A 89 -2.70 18.58 12.27
N HIS A 90 -2.33 18.13 13.46
CA HIS A 90 -2.36 18.96 14.66
C HIS A 90 -0.97 19.56 14.87
N LYS A 91 -0.84 20.86 14.59
CA LYS A 91 0.45 21.58 14.62
C LYS A 91 1.14 21.58 15.99
N ASP A 92 0.41 21.28 17.06
CA ASP A 92 0.89 21.33 18.44
C ASP A 92 1.31 19.96 19.00
N GLU A 93 1.13 18.86 18.26
CA GLU A 93 1.63 17.55 18.70
C GLU A 93 3.14 17.43 18.41
N THR A 94 3.93 17.31 19.47
CA THR A 94 5.39 17.11 19.42
C THR A 94 5.80 15.64 19.56
N ALA A 95 4.89 14.80 20.03
CA ALA A 95 5.11 13.37 20.19
C ALA A 95 5.13 12.66 18.83
N PHE A 96 6.09 11.75 18.66
CA PHE A 96 6.20 10.95 17.44
C PHE A 96 5.03 9.95 17.34
N PRO A 97 4.42 9.75 16.16
CA PRO A 97 3.18 9.01 16.02
C PRO A 97 3.46 7.50 15.90
N TRP A 98 3.85 6.88 17.01
CA TRP A 98 4.29 5.48 17.05
C TRP A 98 3.24 4.48 16.54
N LEU A 99 1.95 4.70 16.86
CA LEU A 99 0.88 3.83 16.39
C LEU A 99 0.77 3.83 14.85
N LEU A 100 0.86 5.01 14.25
CA LEU A 100 0.89 5.17 12.79
C LEU A 100 2.12 4.50 12.19
N PHE A 101 3.30 4.70 12.78
CA PHE A 101 4.54 4.10 12.31
C PHE A 101 4.50 2.57 12.33
N ILE A 102 4.12 1.98 13.48
CA ILE A 102 4.07 0.53 13.66
C ILE A 102 3.04 -0.08 12.72
N SER A 103 1.85 0.53 12.62
CA SER A 103 0.79 0.06 11.72
C SER A 103 1.27 0.00 10.27
N LEU A 104 1.86 1.08 9.77
CA LEU A 104 2.38 1.15 8.39
C LEU A 104 3.54 0.17 8.16
N CYS A 105 4.36 -0.09 9.18
CA CYS A 105 5.42 -1.08 9.08
C CYS A 105 4.86 -2.51 8.97
N ILE A 106 3.85 -2.86 9.77
CA ILE A 106 3.17 -4.17 9.69
C ILE A 106 2.51 -4.33 8.32
N HIS A 107 1.77 -3.32 7.88
CA HIS A 107 1.13 -3.30 6.56
C HIS A 107 2.17 -3.53 5.44
N SER A 108 3.23 -2.71 5.41
CA SER A 108 4.29 -2.78 4.39
C SER A 108 5.08 -4.09 4.44
N PHE A 109 5.23 -4.68 5.62
CA PHE A 109 5.86 -5.99 5.80
C PHE A 109 5.01 -7.11 5.19
N LEU A 110 3.70 -7.14 5.49
CA LEU A 110 2.77 -8.14 4.97
C LEU A 110 2.63 -8.05 3.45
N GLU A 111 2.58 -6.84 2.89
CA GLU A 111 2.61 -6.60 1.45
C GLU A 111 3.78 -7.33 0.76
N GLY A 112 4.96 -7.36 1.41
CA GLY A 112 6.16 -8.01 0.89
C GLY A 112 6.00 -9.51 0.63
N PHE A 113 5.08 -10.20 1.32
CA PHE A 113 4.81 -11.61 1.09
C PHE A 113 4.16 -11.87 -0.27
N SER A 114 3.46 -10.92 -0.86
CA SER A 114 2.82 -11.13 -2.16
C SER A 114 3.79 -11.19 -3.33
N ILE A 115 5.03 -10.72 -3.15
CA ILE A 115 6.05 -10.61 -4.20
C ILE A 115 6.77 -11.96 -4.38
N HIS A 116 6.43 -12.66 -5.46
CA HIS A 116 7.07 -13.92 -5.82
C HIS A 116 7.77 -13.82 -7.19
N ASP A 117 8.58 -14.83 -7.52
CA ASP A 117 9.33 -14.81 -8.77
C ASP A 117 8.44 -14.91 -10.01
N HIS A 118 7.26 -15.51 -9.88
CA HIS A 118 6.37 -15.85 -11.00
C HIS A 118 5.15 -14.93 -11.16
N ASN A 119 5.02 -13.86 -10.36
CA ASN A 119 3.90 -12.92 -10.49
C ASN A 119 4.37 -11.47 -10.73
N ASP A 120 3.47 -10.67 -11.31
CA ASP A 120 3.68 -9.25 -11.60
C ASP A 120 3.32 -8.32 -10.43
N MET A 121 3.08 -8.92 -9.26
CA MET A 121 2.68 -8.21 -8.06
C MET A 121 3.74 -7.20 -7.58
N VAL A 122 5.01 -7.39 -7.93
CA VAL A 122 6.08 -6.41 -7.66
C VAL A 122 5.77 -5.03 -8.26
N TYR A 123 5.13 -4.98 -9.42
CA TYR A 123 4.72 -3.74 -10.06
C TYR A 123 3.53 -3.12 -9.33
N GLY A 124 2.55 -3.95 -8.91
CA GLY A 124 1.42 -3.56 -8.06
C GLY A 124 1.88 -2.83 -6.81
N VAL A 125 2.77 -3.48 -6.06
CA VAL A 125 3.38 -2.94 -4.84
C VAL A 125 4.17 -1.66 -5.13
N LEU A 126 4.98 -1.62 -6.20
CA LEU A 126 5.73 -0.42 -6.56
C LEU A 126 4.80 0.78 -6.83
N VAL A 127 3.78 0.59 -7.66
CA VAL A 127 2.83 1.65 -8.06
C VAL A 127 1.97 2.08 -6.88
N HIS A 128 1.65 1.16 -5.97
CA HIS A 128 0.94 1.43 -4.72
C HIS A 128 1.75 2.27 -3.74
N LYS A 129 3.03 1.92 -3.56
CA LYS A 129 3.87 2.48 -2.50
C LYS A 129 4.31 3.92 -2.77
N ILE A 130 4.33 4.37 -4.04
CA ILE A 130 4.66 5.75 -4.42
C ILE A 130 3.68 6.77 -3.80
N PRO A 131 2.35 6.71 -4.03
CA PRO A 131 1.41 7.64 -3.42
C PRO A 131 1.40 7.59 -1.89
N ILE A 132 1.48 6.39 -1.28
CA ILE A 132 1.55 6.26 0.19
C ILE A 132 2.79 6.96 0.74
N ALA A 133 3.98 6.67 0.19
CA ALA A 133 5.22 7.32 0.62
C ALA A 133 5.18 8.83 0.41
N THR A 134 4.50 9.30 -0.64
CA THR A 134 4.28 10.73 -0.88
C THR A 134 3.42 11.35 0.23
N LEU A 135 2.28 10.75 0.56
CA LEU A 135 1.36 11.25 1.61
C LEU A 135 2.03 11.27 2.99
N ILE A 136 2.69 10.18 3.37
CA ILE A 136 3.41 10.06 4.64
C ILE A 136 4.52 11.10 4.71
N THR A 137 5.31 11.26 3.64
CA THR A 137 6.38 12.26 3.61
C THR A 137 5.82 13.66 3.76
N MET A 138 4.74 14.00 3.05
CA MET A 138 4.10 15.31 3.19
C MET A 138 3.62 15.55 4.61
N PHE A 139 2.98 14.56 5.24
CA PHE A 139 2.56 14.62 6.63
C PHE A 139 3.75 14.86 7.58
N LEU A 140 4.79 14.03 7.48
CA LEU A 140 5.97 14.12 8.34
C LEU A 140 6.73 15.45 8.19
N LEU A 141 6.81 15.99 6.97
CA LEU A 141 7.47 17.28 6.67
C LEU A 141 6.66 18.50 7.12
N GLN A 142 5.34 18.38 7.27
CA GLN A 142 4.46 19.44 7.75
C GLN A 142 4.31 19.45 9.28
N SER A 143 4.69 18.34 9.94
CA SER A 143 4.74 18.20 11.40
C SER A 143 6.03 18.78 12.00
N SER A 144 6.07 18.92 13.33
CA SER A 144 7.18 19.50 14.09
C SER A 144 8.36 18.52 14.32
N TYR A 145 8.44 17.43 13.55
CA TYR A 145 9.44 16.38 13.74
C TYR A 145 10.82 16.77 13.21
N THR A 146 11.86 16.24 13.84
CA THR A 146 13.25 16.45 13.41
C THR A 146 13.55 15.71 12.10
N LYS A 147 14.48 16.24 11.30
CA LYS A 147 14.92 15.59 10.05
C LYS A 147 15.40 14.14 10.26
N ILE A 148 16.01 13.87 11.43
CA ILE A 148 16.48 12.54 11.80
C ILE A 148 15.28 11.59 11.99
N GLN A 149 14.24 12.02 12.72
CA GLN A 149 13.03 11.22 12.92
C GLN A 149 12.31 10.91 11.60
N VAL A 150 12.18 11.90 10.71
CA VAL A 150 11.58 11.71 9.39
C VAL A 150 12.42 10.74 8.54
N GLY A 151 13.74 10.95 8.51
CA GLY A 151 14.67 10.09 7.79
C GLY A 151 14.65 8.64 8.29
N SER A 152 14.65 8.44 9.61
CA SER A 152 14.59 7.10 10.21
C SER A 152 13.25 6.42 9.93
N PHE A 153 12.14 7.16 10.01
CA PHE A 153 10.82 6.62 9.67
C PHE A 153 10.83 6.07 8.25
N LEU A 154 11.21 6.90 7.28
CA LEU A 154 11.16 6.54 5.86
C LEU A 154 12.13 5.41 5.52
N LEU A 155 13.29 5.38 6.16
CA LEU A 155 14.26 4.31 5.98
C LEU A 155 13.68 2.97 6.47
N VAL A 156 13.15 2.91 7.68
CA VAL A 156 12.58 1.67 8.22
C VAL A 156 11.37 1.23 7.39
N PHE A 157 10.48 2.16 7.04
CA PHE A 157 9.32 1.89 6.18
C PHE A 157 9.72 1.36 4.79
N ALA A 158 10.79 1.89 4.19
CA ALA A 158 11.31 1.40 2.91
C ALA A 158 11.81 -0.06 2.99
N LEU A 159 12.37 -0.46 4.13
CA LEU A 159 12.94 -1.79 4.36
C LEU A 159 11.89 -2.86 4.70
N MET A 160 10.69 -2.50 5.15
CA MET A 160 9.68 -3.48 5.58
C MET A 160 9.20 -4.40 4.44
N THR A 161 8.91 -3.87 3.24
CA THR A 161 8.52 -4.72 2.10
C THR A 161 9.63 -5.67 1.66
N PRO A 162 10.88 -5.21 1.39
CA PRO A 162 11.99 -6.13 1.10
C PRO A 162 12.21 -7.18 2.19
N PHE A 163 12.01 -6.80 3.46
CA PHE A 163 12.12 -7.72 4.59
C PHE A 163 11.03 -8.80 4.56
N GLY A 164 9.77 -8.43 4.30
CA GLY A 164 8.67 -9.38 4.11
C GLY A 164 8.92 -10.34 2.95
N THR A 165 9.35 -9.81 1.79
CA THR A 165 9.72 -10.62 0.63
C THR A 165 10.87 -11.58 0.95
N TRP A 166 11.88 -11.12 1.68
CA TRP A 166 13.03 -11.97 2.03
C TRP A 166 12.62 -13.13 2.94
N ILE A 167 11.78 -12.87 3.95
CA ILE A 167 11.25 -13.91 4.83
C ILE A 167 10.41 -14.92 4.05
N SER A 168 9.54 -14.44 3.16
CA SER A 168 8.70 -15.28 2.30
C SER A 168 9.52 -16.25 1.44
N HIS A 169 10.65 -15.80 0.88
CA HIS A 169 11.50 -16.63 0.00
C HIS A 169 12.45 -17.57 0.74
N THR A 170 12.89 -17.24 1.96
CA THR A 170 13.94 -18.00 2.66
C THR A 170 13.42 -18.99 3.68
N SER A 171 12.19 -18.84 4.15
CA SER A 171 11.64 -19.69 5.21
C SER A 171 10.95 -20.91 4.63
N SER A 172 11.58 -22.09 4.77
CA SER A 172 10.98 -23.37 4.40
C SER A 172 9.72 -23.69 5.20
N PHE A 173 9.62 -23.19 6.45
CA PHE A 173 8.43 -23.36 7.27
C PHE A 173 7.23 -22.57 6.73
N LEU A 174 7.47 -21.38 6.17
CA LEU A 174 6.41 -20.53 5.64
C LEU A 174 5.92 -20.98 4.26
N ALA A 175 6.67 -21.84 3.56
CA ALA A 175 6.28 -22.38 2.26
C ALA A 175 4.91 -23.10 2.32
N ASP A 176 4.67 -23.89 3.36
CA ASP A 176 3.39 -24.62 3.56
C ASP A 176 2.21 -23.69 3.84
N TYR A 177 2.48 -22.45 4.29
CA TYR A 177 1.47 -21.44 4.61
C TYR A 177 1.43 -20.30 3.60
N ALA A 178 2.21 -20.36 2.52
CA ALA A 178 2.39 -19.24 1.58
C ALA A 178 1.06 -18.79 0.98
N HIS A 179 0.23 -19.73 0.52
CA HIS A 179 -1.09 -19.41 -0.04
C HIS A 179 -2.05 -18.83 1.01
N MET A 180 -1.97 -19.27 2.28
CA MET A 180 -2.80 -18.72 3.35
C MET A 180 -2.41 -17.28 3.67
N ILE A 181 -1.11 -17.00 3.72
CA ILE A 181 -0.58 -15.64 3.91
C ILE A 181 -0.95 -14.76 2.72
N ASN A 182 -0.80 -15.24 1.49
CA ASN A 182 -1.23 -14.52 0.29
C ASN A 182 -2.73 -14.21 0.32
N ALA A 183 -3.58 -15.11 0.80
CA ALA A 183 -5.00 -14.85 0.98
C ALA A 183 -5.26 -13.72 1.99
N VAL A 184 -4.50 -13.65 3.10
CA VAL A 184 -4.55 -12.51 4.03
C VAL A 184 -4.09 -11.21 3.34
N VAL A 185 -3.02 -11.26 2.55
CA VAL A 185 -2.51 -10.09 1.82
C VAL A 185 -3.49 -9.59 0.75
N ILE A 186 -4.19 -10.49 0.06
CA ILE A 186 -5.31 -10.13 -0.84
C ILE A 186 -6.38 -9.35 -0.08
N GLY A 187 -6.75 -9.78 1.12
CA GLY A 187 -7.69 -9.05 1.97
C GLY A 187 -7.23 -7.65 2.32
N ILE A 188 -5.94 -7.49 2.63
CA ILE A 188 -5.30 -6.18 2.87
C ILE A 188 -5.41 -5.29 1.62
N PHE A 189 -5.06 -5.81 0.45
CA PHE A 189 -5.13 -5.06 -0.80
C PHE A 189 -6.55 -4.69 -1.20
N PHE A 190 -7.52 -5.58 -0.98
CA PHE A 190 -8.94 -5.28 -1.20
C PHE A 190 -9.40 -4.11 -0.35
N HIS A 191 -9.11 -4.14 0.96
CA HIS A 191 -9.49 -3.06 1.85
C HIS A 191 -8.90 -1.72 1.39
N ILE A 192 -7.57 -1.65 1.22
CA ILE A 192 -6.91 -0.38 0.85
C ILE A 192 -7.36 0.13 -0.51
N SER A 193 -7.40 -0.74 -1.51
CA SER A 193 -7.77 -0.33 -2.87
C SER A 193 -9.21 0.15 -2.92
N THR A 194 -10.14 -0.53 -2.25
CA THR A 194 -11.54 -0.12 -2.25
C THR A 194 -11.78 1.16 -1.45
N THR A 195 -11.11 1.35 -0.31
CA THR A 195 -11.11 2.63 0.43
C THR A 195 -10.61 3.77 -0.45
N ILE A 196 -9.48 3.60 -1.14
CA ILE A 196 -8.95 4.59 -2.08
C ILE A 196 -9.93 4.88 -3.22
N LEU A 197 -10.57 3.86 -3.79
CA LEU A 197 -11.47 4.02 -4.93
C LEU A 197 -12.82 4.63 -4.56
N PHE A 198 -13.40 4.26 -3.42
CA PHE A 198 -14.78 4.59 -3.09
C PHE A 198 -14.91 5.70 -2.03
N GLU A 199 -14.01 5.78 -1.07
CA GLU A 199 -14.11 6.74 0.04
C GLU A 199 -13.48 8.11 -0.30
N SER A 200 -12.45 8.15 -1.15
CA SER A 200 -11.76 9.39 -1.57
C SER A 200 -12.60 10.37 -2.40
N GLY A 201 -13.91 10.15 -2.56
CA GLY A 201 -14.82 10.96 -3.38
C GLY A 201 -15.51 12.09 -2.60
N GLU A 202 -15.38 13.33 -3.07
CA GLU A 202 -16.14 14.44 -2.49
C GLU A 202 -17.61 14.41 -2.96
N GLY A 203 -18.50 13.96 -2.07
CA GLY A 203 -19.95 14.20 -2.13
C GLY A 203 -20.64 13.78 -3.42
N HIS A 204 -20.75 12.46 -3.67
CA HIS A 204 -21.59 11.80 -4.71
C HIS A 204 -21.57 12.35 -6.15
N LYS A 205 -20.75 13.36 -6.47
CA LYS A 205 -20.62 13.93 -7.81
C LYS A 205 -19.65 13.09 -8.63
N PHE A 206 -20.10 12.68 -9.81
CA PHE A 206 -19.26 11.93 -10.73
C PHE A 206 -18.04 12.76 -11.15
N ASN A 207 -16.85 12.14 -11.06
CA ASN A 207 -15.59 12.75 -11.47
C ASN A 207 -15.00 11.96 -12.65
N LEU A 208 -15.11 12.50 -13.85
CA LEU A 208 -14.63 11.84 -15.07
C LEU A 208 -13.13 11.58 -15.05
N SER A 209 -12.31 12.53 -14.57
CA SER A 209 -10.87 12.36 -14.47
C SER A 209 -10.50 11.19 -13.55
N LYS A 210 -11.20 11.04 -12.41
CA LYS A 210 -11.04 9.88 -11.51
C LYS A 210 -11.41 8.59 -12.23
N PHE A 211 -12.55 8.56 -12.91
CA PHE A 211 -13.01 7.38 -13.64
C PHE A 211 -12.03 6.94 -14.74
N VAL A 212 -11.52 7.89 -15.53
CA VAL A 212 -10.48 7.62 -16.54
C VAL A 212 -9.21 7.09 -15.87
N SER A 213 -8.80 7.66 -14.73
CA SER A 213 -7.65 7.18 -13.96
C SER A 213 -7.81 5.71 -13.54
N ILE A 214 -9.02 5.33 -13.12
CA ILE A 214 -9.36 3.95 -12.75
C ILE A 214 -9.28 3.03 -13.97
N ILE A 215 -9.88 3.41 -15.10
CA ILE A 215 -9.82 2.62 -16.34
C ILE A 215 -8.36 2.41 -16.77
N LEU A 216 -7.54 3.46 -16.72
CA LEU A 216 -6.12 3.36 -17.05
C LEU A 216 -5.39 2.42 -16.09
N GLY A 217 -5.66 2.50 -14.77
CA GLY A 217 -5.08 1.59 -13.79
C GLY A 217 -5.42 0.13 -14.08
N VAL A 218 -6.69 -0.18 -14.33
CA VAL A 218 -7.13 -1.54 -14.70
C VAL A 218 -6.52 -1.98 -16.04
N GLY A 219 -6.54 -1.10 -17.04
CA GLY A 219 -6.04 -1.40 -18.38
C GLY A 219 -4.54 -1.69 -18.41
N VAL A 220 -3.73 -0.92 -17.66
CA VAL A 220 -2.29 -1.19 -17.54
C VAL A 220 -2.05 -2.50 -16.79
N ALA A 221 -2.79 -2.77 -15.71
CA ALA A 221 -2.67 -4.02 -14.96
C ALA A 221 -3.04 -5.26 -15.78
N TYR A 222 -3.95 -5.13 -16.76
CA TYR A 222 -4.35 -6.23 -17.65
C TYR A 222 -3.34 -6.51 -18.78
N LEU A 223 -2.53 -5.51 -19.16
CA LEU A 223 -1.60 -5.60 -20.29
C LEU A 223 -0.20 -6.09 -19.91
N ILE A 224 0.13 -6.03 -18.62
CA ILE A 224 1.35 -6.62 -18.06
C ILE A 224 1.07 -8.07 -17.72
#